data_AF-A0A7Y2BBN3-F1
#
_entry.id   AF-A0A7Y2BBN3-F1
#
_cell.length_a   1.000
_cell.length_b   1.000
_cell.length_c   1.000
_cell.angle_alpha   90.00
_cell.angle_beta   90.00
_cell.angle_gamma   90.00
#
_symmetry.space_group_name_H-M   'P 1'
#
loop_
_entity.id
_entity.type
_entity.pdbx_description
1 polymer ?
#
loop_
_entity_poly.entity_id
_entity_poly.type
_entity_poly.pdbx_seq_one_letter_code
_entity_poly.pdbx_strand_id
1 'polypeptide(L)'
;MSKKKKKVIVTTSTTPAKKRSQAMSPPKEMTFGKENFKWLGIGIALIVVGMLLMIGGFNENPNIWDESKIYGFQRTVLAPIVILSGLVVNIYALFK
;
A
#
# COMPACT_ATOMS: atom_id res chain seq x y z
N MET A 1 -36.88 -76.38 2.76
CA MET A 1 -35.49 -76.49 2.22
C MET A 1 -35.53 -75.94 0.79
N SER A 2 -34.67 -75.07 0.26
CA SER A 2 -33.33 -74.59 0.62
C SER A 2 -33.14 -73.19 0.03
N LYS A 3 -32.50 -72.30 0.79
CA LYS A 3 -32.30 -70.88 0.50
C LYS A 3 -31.26 -70.67 -0.62
N LYS A 4 -31.55 -69.89 -1.66
CA LYS A 4 -30.55 -69.40 -2.63
C LYS A 4 -30.14 -67.95 -2.33
N LYS A 5 -28.87 -67.70 -2.59
CA LYS A 5 -27.99 -66.77 -1.88
C LYS A 5 -28.15 -65.30 -2.30
N LYS A 6 -27.97 -64.44 -1.28
CA LYS A 6 -27.62 -63.02 -1.31
C LYS A 6 -26.51 -62.72 -2.32
N LYS A 7 -26.69 -61.72 -3.19
CA LYS A 7 -25.58 -60.96 -3.79
C LYS A 7 -25.99 -59.49 -3.84
N VAL A 8 -25.76 -58.79 -2.74
CA VAL A 8 -25.80 -57.33 -2.70
C VAL A 8 -24.57 -56.87 -3.47
N ILE A 9 -24.78 -56.35 -4.67
CA ILE A 9 -23.75 -55.69 -5.45
C ILE A 9 -23.68 -54.27 -4.89
N VAL A 10 -22.81 -54.07 -3.90
CA VAL A 10 -22.43 -52.71 -3.48
C VAL A 10 -21.53 -52.20 -4.60
N THR A 11 -22.11 -51.46 -5.53
CA THR A 11 -21.37 -50.66 -6.50
C THR A 11 -20.64 -49.59 -5.70
N THR A 12 -19.40 -49.86 -5.31
CA THR A 12 -18.45 -48.85 -4.89
C THR A 12 -18.20 -47.96 -6.11
N SER A 13 -18.88 -46.82 -6.17
CA SER A 13 -18.55 -45.74 -7.10
C SER A 13 -17.18 -45.20 -6.71
N THR A 14 -16.13 -45.80 -7.26
CA THR A 14 -14.79 -45.22 -7.30
C THR A 14 -14.84 -43.99 -8.19
N THR A 15 -15.28 -42.87 -7.62
CA THR A 15 -15.09 -41.54 -8.20
C THR A 15 -13.62 -41.19 -8.01
N PRO A 16 -12.80 -41.04 -9.07
CA PRO A 16 -11.47 -40.49 -8.92
C PRO A 16 -11.63 -39.04 -8.46
N ALA A 17 -11.11 -38.75 -7.26
CA ALA A 17 -11.03 -37.42 -6.69
C ALA A 17 -10.21 -36.50 -7.60
N LYS A 18 -10.90 -35.89 -8.57
CA LYS A 18 -10.36 -34.89 -9.48
C LYS A 18 -10.12 -33.62 -8.69
N LYS A 19 -8.84 -33.38 -8.39
CA LYS A 19 -8.18 -32.12 -8.07
C LYS A 19 -9.06 -31.08 -7.37
N ARG A 20 -8.92 -31.09 -6.04
CA ARG A 20 -9.08 -29.97 -5.11
C ARG A 20 -9.17 -28.63 -5.84
N SER A 21 -10.37 -28.08 -5.81
CA SER A 21 -10.76 -26.76 -6.27
C SER A 21 -9.61 -25.78 -6.10
N GLN A 22 -9.08 -25.24 -7.20
CA GLN A 22 -8.55 -23.89 -7.15
C GLN A 22 -9.75 -23.04 -6.74
N ALA A 23 -9.82 -22.71 -5.46
CA ALA A 23 -10.62 -21.61 -4.99
C ALA A 23 -10.09 -20.40 -5.76
N MET A 24 -10.76 -20.09 -6.87
CA MET A 24 -10.62 -18.83 -7.58
C MET A 24 -10.85 -17.78 -6.50
N SER A 25 -9.76 -17.22 -5.97
CA SER A 25 -9.85 -16.07 -5.10
C SER A 25 -10.70 -15.08 -5.90
N PRO A 26 -11.79 -14.52 -5.35
CA PRO A 26 -12.50 -13.46 -6.07
C PRO A 26 -11.43 -12.47 -6.52
N PRO A 27 -11.47 -12.01 -7.80
CA PRO A 27 -10.47 -11.08 -8.29
C PRO A 27 -10.37 -9.99 -7.22
N LYS A 28 -9.19 -9.86 -6.60
CA LYS A 28 -8.97 -8.88 -5.56
C LYS A 28 -9.09 -7.55 -6.28
N GLU A 29 -10.29 -7.00 -6.28
CA GLU A 29 -10.55 -5.67 -6.79
C GLU A 29 -9.71 -4.76 -5.91
N MET A 30 -8.55 -4.38 -6.45
CA MET A 30 -7.66 -3.47 -5.78
C MET A 30 -8.46 -2.17 -5.66
N THR A 31 -8.84 -1.80 -4.44
CA THR A 31 -9.58 -0.56 -4.16
C THR A 31 -8.86 0.67 -4.73
N PHE A 32 -7.55 0.55 -4.93
CA PHE A 32 -6.73 1.49 -5.68
C PHE A 32 -6.30 0.86 -7.00
N GLY A 33 -6.63 1.53 -8.12
CA GLY A 33 -6.08 1.20 -9.41
C GLY A 33 -4.54 1.29 -9.40
N LYS A 34 -3.88 0.50 -10.26
CA LYS A 34 -2.41 0.52 -10.39
C LYS A 34 -1.86 1.92 -10.69
N GLU A 35 -2.66 2.73 -11.36
CA GLU A 35 -2.32 4.11 -11.72
C GLU A 35 -2.39 5.05 -10.51
N ASN A 36 -3.42 4.92 -9.68
CA ASN A 36 -3.58 5.68 -8.43
C ASN A 36 -2.45 5.37 -7.45
N PHE A 37 -1.99 4.12 -7.41
CA PHE A 37 -0.85 3.73 -6.60
C PHE A 37 0.45 4.45 -7.03
N LYS A 38 0.64 4.72 -8.33
CA LYS A 38 1.78 5.52 -8.81
C LYS A 38 1.66 6.97 -8.35
N TRP A 39 0.48 7.57 -8.46
CA TRP A 39 0.23 8.94 -7.99
C TRP A 39 0.44 9.09 -6.49
N LEU A 40 0.00 8.11 -5.70
CA LEU A 40 0.26 8.05 -4.26
C LEU A 40 1.77 8.01 -3.97
N GLY A 41 2.53 7.20 -4.71
CA GLY A 41 3.99 7.17 -4.59
C GLY A 41 4.65 8.51 -4.87
N ILE A 42 4.17 9.25 -5.87
CA ILE A 42 4.65 10.60 -6.21
C ILE A 42 4.35 11.59 -5.09
N GLY A 43 3.13 11.59 -4.54
CA GLY A 43 2.76 12.47 -3.43
C GLY A 43 3.56 12.19 -2.16
N ILE A 44 3.80 10.93 -1.83
CA ILE A 44 4.70 10.53 -0.72
C ILE A 44 6.12 11.03 -0.98
N ALA A 45 6.66 10.88 -2.20
CA ALA A 45 8.00 11.37 -2.53
C ALA A 45 8.12 12.88 -2.32
N LEU A 46 7.11 13.67 -2.71
CA LEU A 46 7.07 15.11 -2.47
C LEU A 46 7.07 15.45 -0.98
N ILE A 47 6.30 14.73 -0.16
CA ILE A 47 6.29 14.93 1.30
C ILE A 47 7.68 14.64 1.88
N VAL A 48 8.32 13.54 1.46
CA VAL A 48 9.67 13.20 1.90
C VAL A 48 10.66 14.30 1.50
N VAL A 49 10.61 14.80 0.26
CA VAL A 49 11.46 15.92 -0.18
C VAL A 49 11.21 17.18 0.65
N GLY A 50 9.95 17.50 0.97
CA GLY A 50 9.59 18.60 1.84
C GLY A 50 10.14 18.45 3.26
N MET A 51 10.10 17.24 3.82
CA MET A 51 10.72 16.95 5.11
C MET A 51 12.25 17.04 5.05
N LEU A 52 12.88 16.56 3.97
CA LEU A 52 14.33 16.68 3.77
C LEU A 52 14.77 18.14 3.68
N LEU A 53 13.97 19.01 3.04
CA LEU A 53 14.23 20.46 2.98
C LEU A 53 14.21 21.13 4.37
N MET A 54 13.53 20.55 5.36
CA MET A 54 13.56 21.02 6.75
C MET A 54 14.81 20.56 7.52
N ILE A 55 15.61 19.61 7.02
CA ILE A 55 16.83 19.17 7.70
C ILE A 55 17.92 20.24 7.54
N GLY A 56 18.63 20.60 8.62
CA GLY A 56 19.85 21.45 8.52
C GLY A 56 19.79 22.85 9.14
N GLY A 57 19.03 23.05 10.22
CA GLY A 57 19.05 24.29 11.03
C GLY A 57 20.01 24.15 12.21
N PHE A 58 20.93 23.20 12.10
CA PHE A 58 21.86 22.84 13.17
C PHE A 58 23.01 23.83 13.17
N ASN A 59 23.23 24.49 14.30
CA ASN A 59 24.35 25.38 14.50
C ASN A 59 25.56 24.58 14.99
N GLU A 60 26.72 24.82 14.39
CA GLU A 60 27.98 24.15 14.76
C GLU A 60 28.39 24.46 16.21
N ASN A 61 28.04 25.66 16.69
CA ASN A 61 28.21 26.09 18.07
C ASN A 61 26.84 26.27 18.75
N PRO A 62 26.50 25.46 19.77
CA PRO A 62 25.18 25.54 20.44
C PRO A 62 24.97 26.83 21.24
N ASN A 63 26.03 27.61 21.45
CA ASN A 63 25.99 28.90 22.16
C ASN A 63 25.68 30.09 21.23
N ILE A 64 25.59 29.86 19.90
CA ILE A 64 25.33 30.91 18.91
C ILE A 64 24.01 30.59 18.22
N TRP A 65 23.05 31.50 18.36
CA TRP A 65 21.75 31.41 17.68
C TRP A 65 21.84 32.09 16.32
N ASP A 66 21.93 31.29 15.25
CA ASP A 66 21.88 31.79 13.89
C ASP A 66 20.42 31.77 13.37
N GLU A 67 19.71 32.87 13.65
CA GLU A 67 18.29 33.09 13.30
C GLU A 67 18.04 32.80 11.80
N SER A 68 19.00 33.16 10.95
CA SER A 68 18.93 33.03 9.50
C SER A 68 18.88 31.57 9.02
N LYS A 69 19.56 30.67 9.75
CA LYS A 69 19.63 29.24 9.44
C LYS A 69 18.37 28.51 9.88
N ILE A 70 17.75 28.94 10.97
CA ILE A 70 16.56 28.31 11.56
C ILE A 70 15.29 28.82 10.87
N TYR A 71 15.16 30.14 10.70
CA TYR A 71 13.97 30.79 10.13
C TYR A 71 14.11 31.14 8.64
N GLY A 72 15.12 30.58 7.97
CA GLY A 72 15.35 30.77 6.55
C GLY A 72 14.12 30.46 5.70
N PHE A 73 13.93 31.21 4.62
CA PHE A 73 12.78 31.10 3.70
C PHE A 73 12.50 29.67 3.23
N GLN A 74 13.57 28.87 3.03
CA GLN A 74 13.46 27.47 2.63
C GLN A 74 12.67 26.62 3.63
N ARG A 75 12.82 26.85 4.93
CA ARG A 75 12.20 26.04 6.00
C ARG A 75 10.83 26.57 6.40
N THR A 76 10.71 27.89 6.46
CA THR A 76 9.49 28.56 6.93
C THR A 76 8.40 28.57 5.86
N VAL A 77 8.78 28.65 4.57
CA VAL A 77 7.83 28.84 3.47
C VAL A 77 7.93 27.71 2.47
N LEU A 78 9.12 27.45 1.91
CA LEU A 78 9.26 26.51 0.80
C LEU A 78 8.94 25.07 1.22
N ALA A 79 9.49 24.60 2.33
CA ALA A 79 9.29 23.22 2.79
C ALA A 79 7.83 22.91 3.15
N PRO A 80 7.09 23.73 3.93
CA PRO A 80 5.66 23.52 4.18
C PRO A 80 4.83 23.47 2.90
N ILE A 81 5.11 24.36 1.93
CA ILE A 81 4.40 24.39 0.65
C ILE A 81 4.63 23.11 -0.15
N VAL A 82 5.86 22.58 -0.16
CA VAL A 82 6.18 21.30 -0.83
C VAL A 82 5.43 20.15 -0.17
N ILE A 83 5.38 20.09 1.17
CA ILE A 83 4.63 19.07 1.91
C ILE A 83 3.13 19.15 1.59
N LEU A 84 2.55 20.36 1.64
CA LEU A 84 1.15 20.62 1.30
C LEU A 84 0.84 20.19 -0.14
N SER A 85 1.73 20.49 -1.08
CA SER A 85 1.58 20.06 -2.48
C SER A 85 1.56 18.54 -2.60
N GLY A 86 2.44 17.83 -1.89
CA GLY A 86 2.44 16.37 -1.83
C GLY A 86 1.16 15.78 -1.22
N LEU A 87 0.60 16.43 -0.19
CA LEU A 87 -0.70 16.05 0.38
C LEU A 87 -1.84 16.25 -0.63
N VAL A 88 -1.86 17.36 -1.37
CA VAL A 88 -2.86 17.60 -2.43
C VAL A 88 -2.76 16.53 -3.52
N VAL A 89 -1.56 16.15 -3.93
CA VAL A 89 -1.35 15.05 -4.91
C VAL A 89 -1.87 13.73 -4.37
N ASN A 90 -1.66 13.41 -3.09
CA ASN A 90 -2.21 12.20 -2.47
C ASN A 90 -3.74 12.23 -2.43
N ILE A 91 -4.35 13.36 -2.08
CA ILE A 91 -5.80 13.53 -2.12
C ILE A 91 -6.32 13.28 -3.54
N TYR A 92 -5.67 13.87 -4.55
CA TYR A 92 -5.99 13.62 -5.95
C TYR A 92 -5.85 12.14 -6.32
N ALA A 93 -4.78 11.48 -5.89
CA ALA A 93 -4.53 10.06 -6.16
C ALA A 93 -5.62 9.14 -5.58
N LEU A 94 -6.24 9.52 -4.45
CA LEU A 94 -7.33 8.75 -3.85
C LEU A 94 -8.62 8.83 -4.66
N PHE A 95 -8.91 9.99 -5.25
CA PHE A 95 -10.13 10.23 -6.03
C PHE A 95 -9.98 9.96 -7.52
N LYS A 96 -8.75 9.80 -7.99
CA LYS A 96 -8.44 9.45 -9.38
C LYS A 96 -8.89 8.04 -9.70
#